data_AF-A0A929E1Q3-F1
#
_entry.id   AF-A0A929E1Q3-F1
#
_cell.length_a   1.000
_cell.length_b   1.000
_cell.length_c   1.000
_cell.angle_alpha   90.00
_cell.angle_beta   90.00
_cell.angle_gamma   90.00
#
_symmetry.space_group_name_H-M   'P 1'
#
loop_
_entity.id
_entity.type
_entity.pdbx_description
1 polymer ?
#
loop_
_entity_poly.entity_id
_entity_poly.type
_entity_poly.pdbx_seq_one_letter_code
_entity_poly.pdbx_strand_id
1 'polypeptide(L)'
;MQDGSRETIGVYLQNERRKRNIGLQDVADATGISPGVLKALEEEDREKLPADVYVKAFYGKYADFLELPLDEVMGYSQQQDDTKQAKQDDRFHFRTIVELKSSGEGSYNDSIRMLLIVILIICLGALLYWAYKTNFNPMQFIGDLFGSLDVQHFMQS
;
A
#
# COMPACT_ATOMS: atom_id res chain seq x y z
N MET A 1 7.04 21.50 27.90
CA MET A 1 6.32 22.31 26.90
C MET A 1 5.89 21.35 25.80
N GLN A 2 4.66 20.87 25.81
CA GLN A 2 4.12 19.97 24.77
C GLN A 2 3.34 20.84 23.78
N ASP A 3 3.97 21.21 22.66
CA ASP A 3 3.25 21.73 21.49
C ASP A 3 2.83 20.54 20.64
N GLY A 4 1.76 19.87 21.07
CA GLY A 4 1.10 18.82 20.31
C GLY A 4 0.34 19.44 19.15
N SER A 5 1.06 19.78 18.09
CA SER A 5 0.48 20.18 16.81
C SER A 5 -0.44 19.05 16.35
N ARG A 6 -1.75 19.32 16.35
CA ARG A 6 -2.74 18.40 15.78
C ARG A 6 -2.38 18.22 14.31
N GLU A 7 -1.92 17.03 13.94
CA GLU A 7 -1.63 16.68 12.56
C GLU A 7 -2.90 16.90 11.73
N THR A 8 -2.79 17.64 10.64
CA THR A 8 -3.93 17.90 9.74
C THR A 8 -4.05 16.78 8.71
N ILE A 9 -5.22 16.65 8.09
CA ILE A 9 -5.47 15.56 7.13
C ILE A 9 -4.50 15.61 5.94
N GLY A 10 -4.17 16.82 5.47
CA GLY A 10 -3.20 17.02 4.39
C GLY A 10 -1.79 16.55 4.76
N VAL A 11 -1.34 16.92 5.96
CA VAL A 11 -0.02 16.52 6.48
C VAL A 11 0.05 15.00 6.72
N TYR A 12 -1.01 14.42 7.26
CA TYR A 12 -1.11 12.97 7.48
C TYR A 12 -0.97 12.20 6.16
N LEU A 13 -1.72 12.57 5.13
CA LEU A 13 -1.65 11.92 3.81
C LEU A 13 -0.28 12.09 3.15
N GLN A 14 0.30 13.29 3.24
CA GLN A 14 1.66 13.53 2.76
C GLN A 14 2.68 12.61 3.46
N ASN A 15 2.58 12.49 4.78
CA ASN A 15 3.47 11.66 5.58
C ASN A 15 3.34 10.18 5.19
N GLU A 16 2.12 9.66 5.07
CA GLU A 16 1.87 8.28 4.65
C GLU A 16 2.38 8.00 3.23
N ARG A 17 2.15 8.92 2.28
CA ARG A 17 2.72 8.79 0.93
C ARG A 17 4.24 8.72 0.96
N ARG A 18 4.89 9.61 1.72
CA ARG A 18 6.36 9.68 1.81
C ARG A 18 6.96 8.48 2.54
N LYS A 19 6.33 7.97 3.59
CA LYS A 19 6.76 6.75 4.29
C LYS A 19 6.86 5.55 3.34
N ARG A 20 5.97 5.52 2.34
CA ARG A 20 5.93 4.47 1.32
C ARG A 20 6.78 4.77 0.08
N ASN A 21 7.53 5.88 0.09
CA ASN A 21 8.33 6.37 -1.04
C ASN A 21 7.54 6.56 -2.35
N ILE A 22 6.26 6.91 -2.25
CA ILE A 22 5.39 7.12 -3.41
C ILE A 22 5.50 8.57 -3.89
N GLY A 23 5.68 8.76 -5.20
CA GLY A 23 5.68 10.09 -5.83
C GLY A 23 4.28 10.68 -5.90
N LEU A 24 4.17 12.00 -5.86
CA LEU A 24 2.87 12.68 -6.06
C LEU A 24 2.27 12.36 -7.44
N GLN A 25 3.13 12.16 -8.44
CA GLN A 25 2.72 11.78 -9.80
C GLN A 25 2.10 10.38 -9.85
N ASP A 26 2.64 9.42 -9.09
CA ASP A 26 2.11 8.05 -9.06
C ASP A 26 0.68 8.02 -8.50
N VAL A 27 0.43 8.83 -7.46
CA VAL A 27 -0.92 9.04 -6.91
C VAL A 27 -1.83 9.68 -7.97
N ALA A 28 -1.33 10.69 -8.69
CA ALA A 28 -2.11 11.38 -9.71
C ALA A 28 -2.55 10.44 -10.82
N ASP A 29 -1.62 9.61 -11.31
CA ASP A 29 -1.86 8.66 -12.38
C ASP A 29 -2.85 7.56 -11.95
N ALA A 30 -2.77 7.10 -10.70
CA ALA A 30 -3.65 6.05 -10.17
C ALA A 30 -5.06 6.55 -9.80
N THR A 31 -5.18 7.77 -9.27
CA THR A 31 -6.46 8.32 -8.77
C THR A 31 -7.22 9.15 -9.82
N GLY A 32 -6.52 9.57 -10.88
CA GLY A 32 -7.02 10.52 -11.87
C GLY A 32 -7.15 11.95 -11.33
N ILE A 33 -6.58 12.25 -10.15
CA ILE A 33 -6.57 13.58 -9.55
C ILE A 33 -5.32 14.29 -10.02
N SER A 34 -5.44 15.54 -10.49
CA SER A 34 -4.25 16.27 -10.95
C SER A 34 -3.21 16.45 -9.83
N PRO A 35 -1.90 16.46 -10.14
CA PRO A 35 -0.85 16.69 -9.15
C PRO A 35 -1.03 18.01 -8.39
N GLY A 36 -1.55 19.05 -9.05
CA GLY A 36 -1.82 20.35 -8.42
C GLY A 36 -2.90 20.27 -7.34
N VAL A 37 -3.95 19.49 -7.57
CA VAL A 37 -5.01 19.26 -6.57
C VAL A 37 -4.49 18.40 -5.44
N LEU A 38 -3.74 17.33 -5.71
CA LEU A 38 -3.13 16.49 -4.67
C LEU A 38 -2.18 17.30 -3.78
N LYS A 39 -1.37 18.17 -4.38
CA LYS A 39 -0.51 19.08 -3.64
C LYS A 39 -1.33 20.06 -2.77
N ALA A 40 -2.39 20.63 -3.33
CA ALA A 40 -3.28 21.51 -2.57
C ALA A 40 -4.00 20.78 -1.42
N LEU A 41 -4.29 19.49 -1.55
CA LEU A 41 -4.80 18.66 -0.45
C LEU A 41 -3.74 18.45 0.64
N GLU A 42 -2.49 18.14 0.26
CA GLU A 42 -1.38 18.00 1.22
C GLU A 42 -1.08 19.30 1.97
N GLU A 43 -1.18 20.44 1.29
CA GLU A 43 -0.91 21.78 1.83
C GLU A 43 -2.15 22.44 2.48
N GLU A 44 -3.32 21.80 2.42
CA GLU A 44 -4.63 22.36 2.80
C GLU A 44 -4.95 23.72 2.15
N ASP A 45 -4.43 23.94 0.94
CA ASP A 45 -4.61 25.18 0.18
C ASP A 45 -6.00 25.22 -0.47
N ARG A 46 -6.98 25.71 0.31
CA ARG A 46 -8.38 25.82 -0.12
C ARG A 46 -8.60 26.73 -1.32
N GLU A 47 -7.70 27.67 -1.62
CA GLU A 47 -7.85 28.57 -2.76
C GLU A 47 -7.60 27.86 -4.10
N LYS A 48 -6.76 26.81 -4.07
CA LYS A 48 -6.42 26.00 -5.26
C LYS A 48 -7.27 24.73 -5.38
N LEU A 49 -8.09 24.44 -4.37
CA LEU A 49 -8.98 23.29 -4.40
C LEU A 49 -10.23 23.58 -5.25
N PRO A 50 -10.77 22.56 -5.95
CA PRO A 50 -12.09 22.64 -6.55
C PRO A 50 -13.18 22.84 -5.48
N ALA A 51 -14.45 22.93 -5.90
CA ALA A 51 -15.57 23.13 -4.98
C ALA A 51 -15.52 22.17 -3.76
N ASP A 52 -15.78 22.72 -2.56
CA ASP A 52 -15.64 22.03 -1.26
C ASP A 52 -16.34 20.66 -1.20
N VAL A 53 -17.44 20.51 -1.94
CA VAL A 53 -18.20 19.26 -2.08
C VAL A 53 -17.35 18.09 -2.58
N TYR A 54 -16.31 18.36 -3.38
CA TYR A 54 -15.41 17.35 -3.95
C TYR A 54 -14.17 17.09 -3.11
N VAL A 55 -13.79 18.01 -2.21
CA VAL A 55 -12.56 17.91 -1.41
C VAL A 55 -12.57 16.63 -0.56
N LYS A 56 -13.70 16.31 0.06
CA LYS A 56 -13.88 15.05 0.82
C LYS A 56 -13.75 13.81 -0.06
N ALA A 57 -14.30 13.85 -1.28
CA ALA A 57 -14.16 12.77 -2.25
C ALA A 57 -12.70 12.57 -2.69
N PHE A 58 -11.93 13.65 -2.85
CA PHE A 58 -10.51 13.55 -3.17
C PHE A 58 -9.68 13.01 -2.02
N TYR A 59 -9.95 13.43 -0.78
CA TYR A 59 -9.33 12.82 0.39
C TYR A 59 -9.63 11.33 0.48
N GLY A 60 -10.88 10.92 0.20
CA GLY A 60 -11.24 9.51 0.16
C GLY A 60 -10.51 8.72 -0.92
N LYS A 61 -10.43 9.24 -2.14
CA LYS A 61 -9.66 8.61 -3.23
C LYS A 61 -8.17 8.49 -2.90
N TYR A 62 -7.59 9.49 -2.25
CA TYR A 62 -6.18 9.47 -1.87
C TYR A 62 -5.94 8.47 -0.73
N ALA A 63 -6.79 8.47 0.30
CA ALA A 63 -6.75 7.49 1.38
C ALA A 63 -6.86 6.06 0.88
N ASP A 64 -7.80 5.80 -0.02
CA ASP A 64 -8.03 4.52 -0.66
C ASP A 64 -6.81 4.05 -1.48
N PHE A 65 -6.20 4.94 -2.26
CA PHE A 65 -4.95 4.65 -2.95
C PHE A 65 -3.81 4.30 -1.98
N LEU A 66 -3.74 4.96 -0.82
CA LEU A 66 -2.79 4.66 0.24
C LEU A 66 -3.25 3.51 1.14
N GLU A 67 -4.34 2.82 0.85
CA GLU A 67 -4.90 1.73 1.68
C GLU A 67 -5.05 2.15 3.16
N LEU A 68 -5.43 3.40 3.41
CA LEU A 68 -5.64 3.95 4.74
C LEU A 68 -7.10 3.78 5.16
N PRO A 69 -7.37 3.43 6.44
CA PRO A 69 -8.72 3.34 6.95
C PRO A 69 -9.40 4.71 6.88
N LEU A 70 -10.51 4.75 6.16
CA LEU A 70 -11.16 6.02 5.83
C LEU A 70 -11.72 6.75 7.06
N ASP A 71 -12.14 6.00 8.08
CA ASP A 71 -12.62 6.56 9.34
C ASP A 71 -11.52 7.36 10.06
N GLU A 72 -10.25 6.92 9.96
CA GLU A 72 -9.12 7.66 10.51
C GLU A 72 -8.90 8.95 9.74
N VAL A 73 -8.90 8.89 8.41
CA VAL A 73 -8.70 10.05 7.53
C VAL A 73 -9.82 11.09 7.70
N MET A 74 -11.08 10.65 7.74
CA MET A 74 -12.23 11.54 7.89
C MET A 74 -12.38 12.11 9.30
N GLY A 75 -11.83 11.43 10.32
CA GLY A 75 -11.76 11.93 11.70
C GLY A 75 -10.99 13.25 11.80
N TYR A 76 -9.97 13.46 10.96
CA TYR A 76 -9.23 14.72 10.90
C TYR A 76 -10.01 15.86 10.22
N SER A 77 -10.90 15.57 9.27
CA SER A 77 -11.70 16.57 8.55
C SER A 77 -12.86 17.13 9.39
N GLN A 78 -13.41 16.32 10.31
CA GLN A 78 -14.61 16.66 11.07
C GLN A 78 -14.41 17.81 12.07
N GLN A 79 -13.15 18.15 12.38
CA GLN A 79 -12.80 19.14 13.39
C GLN A 79 -12.66 20.57 12.83
N GLN A 80 -12.70 20.76 11.50
CA GLN A 80 -12.61 22.09 10.85
C GLN A 80 -13.97 22.66 10.38
N ASP A 81 -15.04 21.86 10.34
CA ASP A 81 -16.32 22.17 9.67
C ASP A 81 -17.44 22.71 10.61
N ASP A 82 -17.09 23.56 11.58
CA ASP A 82 -18.08 24.26 12.43
C ASP A 82 -18.61 25.55 11.80
N THR A 83 -18.29 25.86 10.54
CA THR A 83 -18.80 27.07 9.87
C THR A 83 -19.16 26.81 8.41
N LYS A 84 -20.49 26.71 8.18
CA LYS A 84 -21.27 26.82 6.92
C LYS A 84 -21.94 25.53 6.44
N GLN A 85 -23.23 25.72 6.17
CA GLN A 85 -24.26 24.71 5.96
C GLN A 85 -24.29 24.26 4.49
N ALA A 86 -24.01 22.98 4.26
CA ALA A 86 -24.47 22.15 3.14
C ALA A 86 -24.26 20.67 3.51
N LYS A 87 -24.77 20.22 4.66
CA LYS A 87 -24.20 19.08 5.42
C LYS A 87 -24.93 17.73 5.26
N GLN A 88 -25.80 17.53 4.26
CA GLN A 88 -26.63 16.32 4.21
C GLN A 88 -26.56 15.50 2.91
N ASP A 89 -26.38 16.12 1.74
CA ASP A 89 -26.32 15.36 0.48
C ASP A 89 -24.93 14.71 0.25
N ASP A 90 -23.87 15.48 0.47
CA ASP A 90 -22.49 15.03 0.23
C ASP A 90 -22.06 13.84 1.10
N ARG A 91 -22.53 13.77 2.35
CA ARG A 91 -22.18 12.66 3.27
C ARG A 91 -22.85 11.35 2.88
N PHE A 92 -24.04 11.42 2.28
CA PHE A 92 -24.77 10.22 1.87
C PHE A 92 -24.14 9.63 0.61
N HIS A 93 -23.84 10.47 -0.39
CA HIS A 93 -23.17 10.02 -1.60
C HIS A 93 -21.75 9.49 -1.32
N PHE A 94 -20.97 10.17 -0.47
CA PHE A 94 -19.61 9.74 -0.13
C PHE A 94 -19.56 8.37 0.56
N ARG A 95 -20.43 8.12 1.56
CA ARG A 95 -20.47 6.79 2.19
C ARG A 95 -20.90 5.72 1.19
N THR A 96 -21.86 6.01 0.31
CA THR A 96 -22.27 5.07 -0.72
C THR A 96 -21.14 4.73 -1.70
N ILE A 97 -20.38 5.72 -2.20
CA ILE A 97 -19.26 5.44 -3.12
C ILE A 97 -18.10 4.72 -2.43
N VAL A 98 -17.90 4.95 -1.12
CA VAL A 98 -16.85 4.28 -0.33
C VAL A 98 -17.24 2.85 0.02
N GLU A 99 -18.47 2.63 0.50
CA GLU A 99 -18.95 1.34 1.00
C GLU A 99 -19.11 0.32 -0.13
N LEU A 100 -19.39 0.79 -1.36
CA LEU A 100 -19.38 -0.03 -2.57
C LEU A 100 -17.96 -0.44 -2.99
N LYS A 101 -16.93 0.35 -2.63
CA LYS A 101 -15.53 0.04 -2.93
C LYS A 101 -14.88 -0.83 -1.85
N SER A 102 -15.22 -0.62 -0.58
CA SER A 102 -14.62 -1.33 0.56
C SER A 102 -15.02 -2.81 0.68
N SER A 103 -15.86 -3.33 -0.22
CA SER A 103 -16.37 -4.70 -0.18
C SER A 103 -15.71 -5.65 -1.18
N GLY A 104 -14.70 -5.22 -1.95
CA GLY A 104 -14.22 -6.05 -3.07
C GLY A 104 -12.85 -5.79 -3.68
N GLU A 105 -11.93 -5.05 -3.07
CA GLU A 105 -10.60 -4.83 -3.66
C GLU A 105 -9.49 -5.34 -2.74
N GLY A 106 -9.15 -6.61 -2.93
CA GLY A 106 -7.79 -7.07 -2.65
C GLY A 106 -6.84 -6.20 -3.44
N SER A 107 -5.97 -5.51 -2.72
CA SER A 107 -4.79 -4.80 -3.21
C SER A 107 -4.22 -5.51 -4.43
N TYR A 108 -3.89 -4.79 -5.51
CA TYR A 108 -3.24 -5.34 -6.70
C TYR A 108 -2.05 -6.27 -6.36
N ASN A 109 -1.42 -6.03 -5.20
CA ASN A 109 -0.39 -6.86 -4.60
C ASN A 109 -0.84 -8.28 -4.23
N ASP A 110 -2.10 -8.51 -3.84
CA ASP A 110 -2.64 -9.84 -3.54
C ASP A 110 -2.84 -10.69 -4.80
N SER A 111 -3.25 -10.09 -5.91
CA SER A 111 -3.33 -10.79 -7.19
C SER A 111 -1.95 -11.18 -7.72
N ILE A 112 -0.96 -10.29 -7.59
CA ILE A 112 0.44 -10.60 -7.93
C ILE A 112 1.01 -11.66 -6.99
N ARG A 113 0.78 -11.55 -5.68
CA ARG A 113 1.21 -12.53 -4.69
C ARG A 113 0.62 -13.92 -4.96
N MET A 114 -0.66 -14.00 -5.34
CA MET A 114 -1.30 -15.25 -5.74
C MET A 114 -0.62 -15.84 -6.98
N LEU A 115 -0.33 -15.01 -7.99
CA LEU A 115 0.34 -15.43 -9.21
C LEU A 115 1.77 -15.92 -8.93
N LEU A 116 2.52 -15.24 -8.06
CA LEU A 116 3.86 -15.67 -7.61
C LEU A 116 3.82 -17.02 -6.89
N ILE A 117 2.83 -17.26 -6.03
CA ILE A 117 2.66 -18.55 -5.33
C ILE A 117 2.37 -19.66 -6.32
N VAL A 118 1.49 -19.42 -7.30
CA VAL A 118 1.16 -20.42 -8.34
C VAL A 118 2.40 -20.76 -9.18
N ILE A 119 3.16 -19.75 -9.61
CA ILE A 119 4.43 -19.96 -10.33
C ILE A 119 5.42 -20.76 -9.47
N LEU A 120 5.55 -20.43 -8.19
CA LEU A 120 6.46 -21.13 -7.27
C LEU A 120 6.07 -22.61 -7.13
N ILE A 121 4.79 -22.94 -7.03
CA ILE A 121 4.30 -24.33 -6.98
C ILE A 121 4.62 -25.08 -8.28
N ILE A 122 4.43 -24.45 -9.43
CA ILE A 122 4.75 -25.04 -10.73
C ILE A 122 6.26 -25.30 -10.85
N CYS A 123 7.09 -24.32 -10.48
CA CYS A 123 8.55 -24.47 -10.45
C CYS A 123 9.00 -25.60 -9.51
N LEU A 124 8.42 -25.67 -8.31
CA LEU A 124 8.72 -26.74 -7.35
C LEU A 124 8.34 -28.12 -7.93
N GLY A 125 7.16 -28.23 -8.53
CA GLY A 125 6.70 -29.47 -9.17
C GLY A 125 7.60 -29.89 -10.33
N ALA A 126 8.02 -28.94 -11.17
CA ALA A 126 8.96 -29.18 -12.25
C ALA A 126 10.35 -29.63 -11.74
N LEU A 127 10.85 -29.01 -10.66
CA LEU A 127 12.10 -29.41 -10.01
C LEU A 127 12.01 -30.81 -9.40
N LEU A 128 10.91 -31.13 -8.71
CA LEU A 128 10.69 -32.47 -8.16
C LEU A 128 10.57 -33.53 -9.25
N TYR A 129 9.86 -33.22 -10.34
CA TYR A 129 9.77 -34.11 -11.51
C TYR A 129 11.13 -34.30 -12.17
N TRP A 130 11.90 -33.22 -12.34
CA TRP A 130 13.25 -33.29 -12.88
C TRP A 130 14.15 -34.12 -11.97
N ALA A 131 14.12 -33.89 -10.65
CA ALA A 131 14.88 -34.64 -9.65
C ALA A 131 14.51 -36.14 -9.63
N TYR A 132 13.22 -36.46 -9.69
CA TYR A 132 12.72 -37.84 -9.80
C TYR A 132 13.26 -38.51 -11.07
N LYS A 133 13.15 -37.83 -12.22
CA LYS A 133 13.63 -38.34 -13.51
C LYS A 133 15.16 -38.47 -13.56
N THR A 134 15.89 -37.59 -12.88
CA THR A 134 17.36 -37.61 -12.83
C THR A 134 17.92 -38.53 -11.75
N ASN A 135 17.09 -39.29 -11.01
CA ASN A 135 17.52 -40.05 -9.82
C ASN A 135 18.41 -39.20 -8.91
N PHE A 136 18.04 -37.93 -8.71
CA PHE A 136 18.80 -36.99 -7.90
C PHE A 136 18.71 -37.42 -6.44
N ASN A 137 19.75 -38.07 -5.92
CA ASN A 137 19.85 -38.40 -4.51
C ASN A 137 20.25 -37.12 -3.75
N PRO A 138 19.43 -36.57 -2.85
CA PRO A 138 19.83 -35.40 -2.05
C PRO A 138 20.97 -35.76 -1.08
N MET A 139 21.08 -37.03 -0.70
CA MET A 139 22.09 -37.53 0.24
C MET A 139 23.52 -37.46 -0.31
N GLN A 140 23.74 -37.67 -1.61
CA GLN A 140 25.08 -37.51 -2.23
C GLN A 140 25.49 -36.03 -2.31
N PHE A 141 24.56 -35.13 -2.67
CA PHE A 141 24.84 -33.69 -2.73
C PHE A 141 25.13 -33.09 -1.35
N ILE A 142 24.39 -33.51 -0.31
CA ILE A 142 24.68 -33.15 1.09
C ILE A 142 26.05 -33.73 1.50
N GLY A 143 26.35 -34.97 1.13
CA GLY A 143 27.67 -35.58 1.34
C GLY A 143 28.82 -34.78 0.70
N ASP A 144 28.64 -34.30 -0.53
CA ASP A 144 29.64 -33.48 -1.25
C ASP A 144 29.76 -32.06 -0.66
N LEU A 145 28.66 -31.49 -0.17
CA LEU A 145 28.61 -30.15 0.42
C LEU A 145 29.25 -30.10 1.83
N PHE A 146 29.07 -31.15 2.63
CA PHE A 146 29.68 -31.24 3.97
C PHE A 146 31.06 -31.94 3.96
N GLY A 147 31.30 -32.85 3.02
CA GLY A 147 32.58 -33.56 2.86
C GLY A 147 33.71 -32.68 2.31
N SER A 148 33.37 -31.58 1.63
CA SER A 148 34.35 -30.61 1.11
C SER A 148 34.74 -29.52 2.12
N LEU A 149 34.04 -29.40 3.25
CA LEU A 149 34.30 -28.31 4.21
C LEU A 149 35.17 -28.66 5.43
N ASP A 150 35.42 -29.92 5.81
CA ASP A 150 36.27 -30.17 7.00
C ASP A 150 36.92 -31.57 7.13
N VAL A 151 37.98 -31.85 6.38
CA VAL A 151 38.94 -32.93 6.73
C VAL A 151 40.41 -32.55 6.48
N GLN A 152 40.71 -31.50 5.69
CA GLN A 152 42.11 -31.15 5.39
C GLN A 152 42.81 -30.29 6.45
N HIS A 153 42.10 -29.72 7.44
CA HIS A 153 42.74 -28.82 8.42
C HIS A 153 43.03 -29.44 9.80
N PHE A 154 42.41 -30.57 10.16
CA PHE A 154 42.51 -31.16 11.50
C PHE A 154 43.63 -32.20 11.69
N MET A 155 44.43 -32.51 10.66
CA MET A 155 45.49 -33.54 10.70
C MET A 155 46.92 -32.99 10.59
N GLN A 156 47.13 -31.68 10.84
CA GLN A 156 48.46 -31.05 10.79
C GLN A 156 48.81 -30.11 11.97
N SER A 157 48.08 -30.17 13.09
CA SER A 157 48.39 -29.43 14.32
C SER A 157 48.27 -30.34 15.53
#